data_AF-A0A8H6HGW4-F1
#
_entry.id   AF-A0A8H6HGW4-F1
#
_cell.length_a   1.000
_cell.length_b   1.000
_cell.length_c   1.000
_cell.angle_alpha   90.00
_cell.angle_beta   90.00
_cell.angle_gamma   90.00
#
_symmetry.space_group_name_H-M   'P 1'
#
loop_
_entity.id
_entity.type
_entity.pdbx_description
1 polymer ?
#
loop_
_entity_poly.entity_id
_entity_poly.type
_entity_poly.pdbx_seq_one_letter_code
_entity_poly.pdbx_strand_id
1 'polypeptide(L)'
;MPSSDRVYVAYYSKPNPKHDQDYHFSILICPKNPVIGVFDESGAAPKIVNSTIYHAVNLNNSPWRYESRAVPARTPRLLGVLCLGKLSGGSTSIPVDRARVDRLLKGVPITVDCRVWVINAIERLVTAGYIYTQSPQAFHRGYAAVLQKGCEFVYDKTTRKVREETFRTMSVFACDTFGSQIEPEIGPFQVLTRN
;
A
#
# COMPACT_ATOMS: atom_id res chain seq x y z
N MET A 1 -2.30 -18.55 13.99
CA MET A 1 -1.10 -18.50 13.12
C MET A 1 -0.50 -17.12 13.23
N PRO A 2 0.83 -16.93 13.34
CA PRO A 2 1.42 -15.59 13.34
C PRO A 2 1.08 -14.94 11.99
N SER A 3 0.25 -13.90 12.03
CA SER A 3 -0.11 -13.13 10.84
C SER A 3 1.13 -12.42 10.34
N SER A 4 1.71 -12.87 9.22
CA SER A 4 2.77 -12.11 8.57
C SER A 4 2.17 -10.87 7.95
N ASP A 5 2.62 -9.70 8.40
CA ASP A 5 2.35 -8.46 7.69
C ASP A 5 2.83 -8.55 6.24
N ARG A 6 2.11 -7.85 5.38
CA ARG A 6 2.38 -7.73 3.96
C ARG A 6 2.89 -6.34 3.69
N VAL A 7 3.84 -6.27 2.77
CA VAL A 7 4.37 -5.01 2.27
C VAL A 7 3.83 -4.82 0.87
N TYR A 8 3.12 -3.72 0.65
CA TYR A 8 2.53 -3.37 -0.63
C TYR A 8 3.06 -2.02 -1.12
N VAL A 9 3.12 -1.85 -2.44
CA VAL A 9 2.95 -0.52 -3.05
C VAL A 9 1.45 -0.26 -3.13
N ALA A 10 1.00 0.86 -2.59
CA ALA A 10 -0.40 1.27 -2.62
C ALA A 10 -0.60 2.45 -3.56
N TYR A 11 -1.63 2.33 -4.41
CA TYR A 11 -1.96 3.27 -5.48
C TYR A 11 -3.21 4.05 -5.09
N TYR A 12 -3.05 5.33 -4.74
CA TYR A 12 -4.15 6.18 -4.32
C TYR A 12 -4.60 7.12 -5.43
N SER A 13 -5.90 7.41 -5.52
CA SER A 13 -6.44 8.40 -6.43
C SER A 13 -5.91 9.81 -6.10
N LYS A 14 -5.51 10.56 -7.14
CA LYS A 14 -5.33 12.03 -7.07
C LYS A 14 -6.56 12.75 -7.62
N PRO A 15 -6.86 13.97 -7.16
CA PRO A 15 -7.80 14.83 -7.84
C PRO A 15 -7.23 15.18 -9.23
N ASN A 16 -7.87 14.69 -10.30
CA ASN A 16 -7.53 14.83 -11.74
C ASN A 16 -6.56 13.80 -12.35
N PRO A 17 -7.01 12.54 -12.54
CA PRO A 17 -6.23 11.56 -13.26
C PRO A 17 -6.34 11.67 -14.80
N LYS A 18 -5.22 11.76 -15.55
CA LYS A 18 -5.11 11.54 -17.00
C LYS A 18 -4.17 10.41 -17.49
N HIS A 19 -3.15 9.95 -16.74
CA HIS A 19 -2.25 8.82 -17.08
C HIS A 19 -1.51 8.22 -15.85
N ASP A 20 -0.59 7.28 -16.03
CA ASP A 20 0.29 6.66 -14.99
C ASP A 20 0.97 7.60 -13.96
N GLN A 21 0.91 8.91 -14.18
CA GLN A 21 1.31 9.98 -13.25
C GLN A 21 0.27 10.34 -12.17
N ASP A 22 -0.92 9.75 -12.24
CA ASP A 22 -2.07 10.19 -11.43
C ASP A 22 -2.23 9.51 -10.09
N TYR A 23 -1.43 8.49 -9.82
CA TYR A 23 -1.48 7.85 -8.52
C TYR A 23 -0.59 8.58 -7.54
N HIS A 24 -1.07 8.71 -6.31
CA HIS A 24 -0.18 8.92 -5.19
C HIS A 24 0.33 7.55 -4.74
N PHE A 25 1.66 7.39 -4.78
CA PHE A 25 2.34 6.14 -4.43
C PHE A 25 2.73 6.16 -2.96
N SER A 26 2.66 5.00 -2.32
CA SER A 26 3.12 4.82 -0.94
C SER A 26 3.51 3.38 -0.68
N ILE A 27 4.23 3.15 0.42
CA ILE A 27 4.38 1.82 1.00
C ILE A 27 3.28 1.62 2.03
N LEU A 28 2.55 0.51 1.91
CA LEU A 28 1.53 0.10 2.88
C LEU A 28 1.97 -1.20 3.54
N ILE A 29 2.10 -1.18 4.87
CA ILE A 29 2.23 -2.39 5.67
C ILE A 29 0.88 -2.72 6.28
N CYS A 30 0.40 -3.93 6.03
CA CYS A 30 -0.92 -4.37 6.45
C CYS A 30 -0.87 -5.85 6.87
N PRO A 31 -1.57 -6.26 7.94
CA PRO A 31 -1.70 -7.68 8.25
C PRO A 31 -2.38 -8.43 7.12
N LYS A 32 -2.04 -9.71 6.98
CA LYS A 32 -2.86 -10.63 6.20
C LYS A 32 -4.27 -10.66 6.81
N ASN A 33 -5.30 -10.38 6.00
CA ASN A 33 -6.69 -10.31 6.44
C ASN A 33 -6.90 -9.27 7.56
N PRO A 34 -6.71 -7.98 7.27
CA PRO A 34 -6.88 -6.94 8.27
C PRO A 34 -8.31 -6.98 8.80
N VAL A 35 -8.46 -6.96 10.12
CA VAL A 35 -9.78 -6.82 10.75
C VAL A 35 -10.31 -5.45 10.40
N ILE A 36 -11.36 -5.45 9.62
CA ILE A 36 -12.16 -4.27 9.36
C ILE A 36 -13.08 -4.13 10.56
N GLY A 37 -12.99 -3.00 11.26
CA GLY A 37 -13.92 -2.71 12.35
C GLY A 37 -15.36 -2.73 11.84
N VAL A 38 -16.05 -3.85 12.08
CA VAL A 38 -17.50 -3.91 12.11
C VAL A 38 -17.87 -3.35 13.48
N PHE A 39 -18.78 -2.39 13.53
CA PHE A 39 -19.31 -1.90 14.81
C PHE A 39 -19.76 -3.12 15.60
N ASP A 40 -19.34 -3.24 16.85
CA ASP A 40 -19.99 -4.20 17.72
C ASP A 40 -21.46 -3.77 17.92
N GLU A 41 -22.31 -4.72 18.28
CA GLU A 41 -23.74 -4.46 18.56
C GLU A 41 -23.93 -3.45 19.71
N SER A 42 -22.86 -3.10 20.44
CA SER A 42 -22.87 -2.13 21.55
C SER A 42 -22.64 -0.67 21.12
N GLY A 43 -22.40 -0.42 19.83
CA GLY A 43 -22.19 0.93 19.30
C GLY A 43 -20.85 1.56 19.70
N ALA A 44 -19.94 0.79 20.32
CA ALA A 44 -18.59 1.24 20.60
C ALA A 44 -17.77 1.26 19.30
N ALA A 45 -16.98 2.31 19.09
CA ALA A 45 -16.19 2.46 17.87
C ALA A 45 -15.14 1.33 17.78
N PRO A 46 -15.15 0.48 16.73
CA PRO A 46 -14.14 -0.55 16.58
C PRO A 46 -12.83 0.09 16.10
N LYS A 47 -11.94 0.42 17.04
CA LYS A 47 -10.63 0.98 16.71
C LYS A 47 -9.61 -0.13 16.56
N ILE A 48 -9.59 -0.80 15.42
CA ILE A 48 -8.47 -1.69 15.05
C ILE A 48 -7.82 -1.15 13.78
N VAL A 49 -6.88 -0.23 14.00
CA VAL A 49 -6.03 0.38 12.97
C VAL A 49 -4.77 -0.45 12.85
N ASN A 50 -4.81 -1.50 12.04
CA ASN A 50 -3.68 -2.42 11.93
C ASN A 50 -2.74 -2.11 10.77
N SER A 51 -2.99 -1.12 9.93
CA SER A 51 -2.12 -0.82 8.78
C SER A 51 -1.34 0.47 8.98
N THR A 52 -0.16 0.55 8.39
CA THR A 52 0.67 1.76 8.39
C THR A 52 0.99 2.13 6.96
N ILE A 53 0.68 3.37 6.59
CA ILE A 53 1.09 3.95 5.31
C ILE A 53 2.33 4.79 5.54
N TYR A 54 3.29 4.68 4.61
CA TYR A 54 4.51 5.45 4.54
C TYR A 54 4.59 6.12 3.17
N HIS A 55 4.75 7.43 3.13
CA HIS A 55 4.79 8.18 1.88
C HIS A 55 5.59 9.47 1.96
N ALA A 56 6.11 9.88 0.81
CA ALA A 56 6.51 11.26 0.58
C ALA A 56 5.27 12.06 0.16
N VAL A 57 4.97 13.17 0.83
CA VAL A 57 3.85 14.05 0.50
C VAL A 57 4.33 15.46 0.23
N ASN A 58 3.64 16.13 -0.68
CA ASN A 58 3.74 17.58 -0.91
C ASN A 58 2.32 18.14 -0.76
N LEU A 59 2.06 18.78 0.38
CA LEU A 59 0.79 19.43 0.67
C LEU A 59 0.94 20.93 0.40
N ASN A 60 0.02 21.50 -0.38
CA ASN A 60 -0.09 22.94 -0.61
C ASN A 60 1.23 23.59 -1.10
N ASN A 61 1.92 22.96 -2.04
CA ASN A 61 3.23 23.42 -2.57
C ASN A 61 4.35 23.52 -1.51
N SER A 62 4.23 22.82 -0.39
CA SER A 62 5.32 22.70 0.59
C SER A 62 6.43 21.78 0.06
N PRO A 63 7.68 21.89 0.58
CA PRO A 63 8.70 20.89 0.31
C PRO A 63 8.20 19.48 0.60
N TRP A 64 8.58 18.53 -0.24
CA TRP A 64 8.23 17.14 -0.04
C TRP A 64 8.77 16.64 1.30
N ARG A 65 7.95 15.91 2.06
CA ARG A 65 8.32 15.39 3.38
C ARG A 65 7.82 13.98 3.60
N TYR A 66 8.51 13.27 4.50
CA TYR A 66 8.15 11.93 4.92
C TYR A 66 7.01 12.02 5.91
N GLU A 67 5.97 11.22 5.68
CA GLU A 67 4.92 10.99 6.66
C GLU A 67 4.70 9.48 6.83
N SER A 68 4.48 9.09 8.08
CA SER A 68 3.99 7.76 8.44
C SER A 68 2.78 7.92 9.35
N ARG A 69 1.73 7.12 9.09
CA ARG A 69 0.52 7.17 9.90
C ARG A 69 -0.18 5.82 9.92
N ALA A 70 -0.79 5.52 11.06
CA ALA A 70 -1.69 4.39 11.19
C ALA A 70 -2.97 4.70 10.40
N VAL A 71 -3.35 3.80 9.49
CA VAL A 71 -4.55 3.94 8.65
C VAL A 71 -5.37 2.67 8.69
N PRO A 72 -6.70 2.77 8.47
CA PRO A 72 -7.47 1.60 8.09
C PRO A 72 -6.84 0.97 6.84
N ALA A 73 -6.86 -0.35 6.75
CA ALA A 73 -6.32 -1.07 5.59
C ALA A 73 -6.98 -0.66 4.26
N ARG A 74 -8.16 -0.05 4.32
CA ARG A 74 -8.98 0.39 3.20
C ARG A 74 -9.31 1.88 3.31
N THR A 75 -9.33 2.59 2.18
CA THR A 75 -9.85 3.96 2.11
C THR A 75 -10.55 4.16 0.77
N PRO A 76 -11.52 5.10 0.64
CA PRO A 76 -12.14 5.42 -0.65
C PRO A 76 -11.14 5.89 -1.73
N ARG A 77 -9.93 6.29 -1.32
CA ARG A 77 -8.87 6.72 -2.24
C ARG A 77 -7.93 5.60 -2.64
N LEU A 78 -7.94 4.44 -1.99
CA LEU A 78 -7.01 3.34 -2.28
C LEU A 78 -7.53 2.51 -3.47
N LEU A 79 -6.98 2.70 -4.66
CA LEU A 79 -7.51 2.08 -5.87
C LEU A 79 -7.03 0.64 -6.08
N GLY A 80 -5.83 0.33 -5.60
CA GLY A 80 -5.26 -1.00 -5.69
C GLY A 80 -3.91 -1.10 -4.97
N VAL A 81 -3.37 -2.31 -4.94
CA VAL A 81 -2.09 -2.63 -4.31
C VAL A 81 -1.27 -3.59 -5.15
N LEU A 82 0.05 -3.43 -5.12
CA LEU A 82 1.02 -4.38 -5.65
C LEU A 82 1.77 -5.00 -4.47
N CYS A 83 1.67 -6.31 -4.31
CA CYS A 83 2.29 -7.06 -3.23
C CYS A 83 3.79 -7.24 -3.51
N LEU A 84 4.62 -6.63 -2.67
CA LEU A 84 6.08 -6.78 -2.74
C LEU A 84 6.55 -8.03 -2.01
N GLY A 85 5.81 -8.44 -0.98
CA GLY A 85 6.10 -9.64 -0.22
C GLY A 85 5.57 -9.58 1.20
N LYS A 86 6.25 -10.32 2.07
CA LYS A 86 5.93 -10.42 3.50
C LYS A 86 7.00 -9.69 4.29
N LEU A 87 6.57 -9.02 5.36
CA LEU A 87 7.49 -8.51 6.35
C LEU A 87 8.08 -9.71 7.09
N SER A 88 9.32 -10.06 6.75
CA SER A 88 10.08 -11.10 7.43
C SER A 88 10.93 -10.46 8.52
N GLY A 89 10.36 -10.23 9.69
CA GLY A 89 11.18 -10.28 10.89
C GLY A 89 11.62 -11.72 11.08
N GLY A 90 12.85 -11.96 11.49
CA GLY A 90 13.25 -13.28 11.98
C GLY A 90 12.47 -13.62 13.26
N SER A 91 13.15 -14.05 14.31
CA SER A 91 12.55 -14.29 15.63
C SER A 91 11.93 -13.04 16.31
N THR A 92 11.81 -11.90 15.61
CA THR A 92 11.28 -10.63 16.14
C THR A 92 9.78 -10.47 15.96
N SER A 93 9.15 -9.74 16.88
CA SER A 93 7.72 -9.44 16.84
C SER A 93 7.38 -8.37 15.80
N ILE A 94 6.20 -8.45 15.18
CA ILE A 94 5.69 -7.52 14.16
C ILE A 94 5.83 -6.02 14.51
N PRO A 95 5.52 -5.55 15.75
CA PRO A 95 5.67 -4.13 16.09
C PRO A 95 7.12 -3.63 15.99
N VAL A 96 8.08 -4.50 16.34
CA VAL A 96 9.51 -4.19 16.25
C VAL A 96 9.92 -4.07 14.79
N ASP A 97 9.45 -4.96 13.92
CA ASP A 97 9.77 -4.90 12.50
C ASP A 97 9.17 -3.64 11.85
N ARG A 98 7.92 -3.27 12.19
CA ARG A 98 7.32 -2.01 11.73
C ARG A 98 8.10 -0.78 12.16
N ALA A 99 8.57 -0.75 13.41
CA ALA A 99 9.39 0.36 13.92
C ALA A 99 10.77 0.43 13.25
N ARG A 100 11.34 -0.71 12.84
CA ARG A 100 12.58 -0.75 12.06
C ARG A 100 12.35 -0.29 10.62
N VAL A 101 11.26 -0.74 9.99
CA VAL A 101 10.85 -0.27 8.66
C VAL A 101 10.60 1.24 8.67
N ASP A 102 9.87 1.77 9.64
CA ASP A 102 9.64 3.23 9.75
C ASP A 102 10.97 4.01 9.81
N ARG A 103 11.92 3.56 10.65
CA ARG A 103 13.26 4.18 10.70
C ARG A 103 14.02 4.09 9.39
N LEU A 104 13.93 2.96 8.70
CA LEU A 104 14.56 2.77 7.38
C LEU A 104 13.97 3.70 6.33
N LEU A 105 12.64 3.77 6.26
CA LEU A 105 11.91 4.57 5.28
C LEU A 105 12.03 6.07 5.54
N LYS A 106 12.09 6.49 6.81
CA LYS A 106 12.40 7.86 7.21
C LYS A 106 13.79 8.31 6.72
N GLY A 107 14.74 7.37 6.61
CA GLY A 107 16.09 7.64 6.09
C GLY A 107 16.20 7.68 4.57
N VAL A 108 15.11 7.39 3.83
CA VAL A 108 15.11 7.44 2.36
C VAL A 108 15.03 8.91 1.92
N PRO A 109 16.00 9.41 1.13
CA PRO A 109 15.98 10.79 0.64
C PRO A 109 14.71 11.10 -0.15
N ILE A 110 14.11 12.25 0.16
CA ILE A 110 12.95 12.76 -0.57
C ILE A 110 13.46 13.81 -1.54
N THR A 111 13.44 13.46 -2.83
CA THR A 111 14.06 14.28 -3.87
C THR A 111 13.02 15.10 -4.63
N VAL A 112 12.07 14.46 -5.31
CA VAL A 112 11.21 15.15 -6.30
C VAL A 112 9.75 14.71 -6.32
N ASP A 113 9.44 13.43 -6.10
CA ASP A 113 8.06 12.94 -6.09
C ASP A 113 7.89 11.62 -5.34
N CYS A 114 6.63 11.26 -5.08
CA CYS A 114 6.25 10.02 -4.37
C CYS A 114 6.65 8.72 -5.10
N ARG A 115 6.72 8.70 -6.43
CA ARG A 115 7.10 7.52 -7.23
C ARG A 115 8.60 7.24 -7.07
N VAL A 116 9.43 8.26 -7.22
CA VAL A 116 10.89 8.16 -7.01
C VAL A 116 11.18 7.75 -5.56
N TRP A 117 10.49 8.36 -4.60
CA TRP A 117 10.64 7.96 -3.20
C TRP A 117 10.25 6.49 -2.96
N VAL A 118 9.14 6.01 -3.53
CA VAL A 118 8.73 4.59 -3.40
C VAL A 118 9.75 3.65 -4.03
N ILE A 119 10.34 3.99 -5.18
CA ILE A 119 11.41 3.20 -5.80
C ILE A 119 12.59 3.03 -4.83
N ASN A 120 13.08 4.14 -4.28
CA ASN A 120 14.19 4.13 -3.33
C ASN A 120 13.83 3.41 -2.02
N ALA A 121 12.58 3.53 -1.58
CA ALA A 121 12.05 2.82 -0.41
C ALA A 121 12.06 1.30 -0.62
N ILE A 122 11.62 0.82 -1.80
CA ILE A 122 11.64 -0.62 -2.11
C ILE A 122 13.07 -1.13 -2.12
N GLU A 123 13.98 -0.43 -2.80
CA GLU A 123 15.40 -0.79 -2.80
C GLU A 123 15.94 -0.91 -1.38
N ARG A 124 15.68 0.08 -0.53
CA ARG A 124 16.13 0.08 0.87
C ARG A 124 15.59 -1.10 1.66
N LEU A 125 14.32 -1.45 1.46
CA LEU A 125 13.67 -2.57 2.16
C LEU A 125 14.20 -3.93 1.68
N VAL A 126 14.49 -4.07 0.38
CA VAL A 126 15.09 -5.29 -0.19
C VAL A 126 16.53 -5.46 0.30
N THR A 127 17.36 -4.42 0.23
CA THR A 127 18.76 -4.45 0.71
C THR A 127 18.83 -4.77 2.20
N ALA A 128 17.88 -4.29 3.00
CA ALA A 128 17.82 -4.54 4.43
C ALA A 128 17.13 -5.88 4.80
N GLY A 129 16.67 -6.66 3.81
CA GLY A 129 16.09 -7.99 4.02
C GLY A 129 14.66 -8.00 4.61
N TYR A 130 13.94 -6.87 4.57
CA TYR A 130 12.57 -6.78 5.11
C TYR A 130 11.50 -7.26 4.14
N ILE A 131 11.81 -7.29 2.84
CA ILE A 131 10.93 -7.84 1.82
C ILE A 131 11.64 -9.05 1.23
N TYR A 132 11.14 -10.23 1.54
CA TYR A 132 11.52 -11.43 0.81
C TYR A 132 10.78 -11.45 -0.52
N THR A 133 11.51 -11.14 -1.59
CA THR A 133 10.95 -11.13 -2.94
C THR A 133 10.65 -12.57 -3.34
N GLN A 134 9.39 -12.89 -3.68
CA GLN A 134 9.07 -14.23 -4.21
C GLN A 134 9.74 -14.50 -5.56
N SER A 135 10.19 -13.44 -6.26
CA SER A 135 10.97 -13.56 -7.48
C SER A 135 12.07 -12.49 -7.56
N PRO A 136 13.35 -12.85 -7.31
CA PRO A 136 14.49 -12.00 -7.61
C PRO A 136 14.52 -11.52 -9.08
N GLN A 137 13.94 -12.34 -9.98
CA GLN A 137 13.85 -12.06 -11.42
C GLN A 137 12.94 -10.86 -11.75
N ALA A 138 11.91 -10.61 -10.94
CA ALA A 138 11.09 -9.42 -11.12
C ALA A 138 11.90 -8.13 -10.94
N PHE A 139 12.82 -8.12 -9.97
CA PHE A 139 13.65 -6.97 -9.65
C PHE A 139 14.91 -6.84 -10.52
N HIS A 140 15.33 -7.90 -11.23
CA HIS A 140 16.35 -7.79 -12.28
C HIS A 140 15.95 -6.81 -13.41
N ARG A 141 14.65 -6.61 -13.63
CA ARG A 141 14.12 -5.60 -14.58
C ARG A 141 14.07 -4.18 -14.01
N GLY A 142 14.46 -4.00 -12.75
CA GLY A 142 14.46 -2.73 -12.03
C GLY A 142 13.13 -2.43 -11.31
N TYR A 143 13.22 -1.72 -10.19
CA TYR A 143 12.07 -1.32 -9.37
C TYR A 143 11.04 -0.47 -10.14
N ALA A 144 11.50 0.36 -11.07
CA ALA A 144 10.63 1.17 -11.92
C ALA A 144 9.69 0.32 -12.79
N ALA A 145 10.17 -0.80 -13.33
CA ALA A 145 9.37 -1.73 -14.12
C ALA A 145 8.32 -2.45 -13.27
N VAL A 146 8.68 -2.83 -12.04
CA VAL A 146 7.74 -3.42 -11.07
C VAL A 146 6.61 -2.43 -10.75
N LEU A 147 6.94 -1.17 -10.48
CA LEU A 147 5.92 -0.14 -10.25
C LEU A 147 5.00 0.04 -11.46
N GLN A 148 5.58 0.07 -12.67
CA GLN A 148 4.82 0.22 -13.91
C GLN A 148 3.80 -0.91 -14.10
N LYS A 149 4.18 -2.16 -13.82
CA LYS A 149 3.25 -3.31 -13.90
C LYS A 149 2.06 -3.17 -12.95
N GLY A 150 2.30 -2.69 -11.73
CA GLY A 150 1.20 -2.41 -10.80
C GLY A 150 0.33 -1.23 -11.27
N CYS A 151 0.91 -0.17 -11.85
CA CYS A 151 0.13 0.92 -12.45
C CYS A 151 -0.79 0.42 -13.56
N GLU A 152 -0.24 -0.36 -14.50
CA GLU A 152 -0.98 -0.95 -15.62
C GLU A 152 -2.15 -1.82 -15.11
N PHE A 153 -1.88 -2.66 -14.11
CA PHE A 153 -2.88 -3.50 -13.48
C PHE A 153 -4.00 -2.67 -12.83
N VAL A 154 -3.65 -1.69 -11.97
CA VAL A 154 -4.65 -0.87 -11.28
C VAL A 154 -5.46 -0.09 -12.30
N TYR A 155 -4.82 0.50 -13.31
CA TYR A 155 -5.49 1.22 -14.38
C TYR A 155 -6.49 0.32 -15.13
N ASP A 156 -6.10 -0.89 -15.55
CA ASP A 156 -7.00 -1.83 -16.22
C ASP A 156 -8.21 -2.18 -15.36
N LYS A 157 -7.98 -2.45 -14.06
CA LYS A 157 -9.04 -2.84 -13.12
C LYS A 157 -9.99 -1.69 -12.78
N THR A 158 -9.48 -0.46 -12.70
CA THR A 158 -10.31 0.70 -12.36
C THR A 158 -11.03 1.26 -13.58
N THR A 159 -10.38 1.37 -14.74
CA THR A 159 -11.02 1.92 -15.96
C THR A 159 -12.09 1.01 -16.55
N ARG A 160 -11.92 -0.32 -16.45
CA ARG A 160 -12.93 -1.30 -16.89
C ARG A 160 -14.14 -1.43 -15.96
N LYS A 161 -14.15 -0.78 -14.78
CA LYS A 161 -15.19 -0.97 -13.74
C LYS A 161 -15.81 0.29 -13.14
N VAL A 162 -15.71 1.47 -13.77
CA VAL A 162 -16.44 2.66 -13.27
C VAL A 162 -17.86 2.72 -13.84
N ARG A 163 -18.80 2.00 -13.20
CA ARG A 163 -20.17 2.48 -12.98
C ARG A 163 -20.40 2.51 -11.47
N GLU A 164 -20.96 3.61 -10.99
CA GLU A 164 -20.75 4.28 -9.69
C GLU A 164 -21.19 3.51 -8.43
N GLU A 165 -21.67 2.27 -8.53
CA GLU A 165 -22.16 1.50 -7.38
C GLU A 165 -21.21 0.38 -6.90
N THR A 166 -20.28 -0.05 -7.76
CA THR A 166 -19.55 -1.32 -7.54
C THR A 166 -18.37 -1.22 -6.56
N PHE A 167 -17.81 -0.03 -6.32
CA PHE A 167 -16.66 0.07 -5.42
C PHE A 167 -17.01 -0.29 -3.97
N ARG A 168 -18.27 -0.18 -3.53
CA ARG A 168 -18.63 -0.35 -2.10
C ARG A 168 -18.50 -1.78 -1.58
N THR A 169 -18.57 -2.78 -2.45
CA THR A 169 -18.57 -4.21 -2.09
C THR A 169 -17.35 -4.96 -2.60
N MET A 170 -16.47 -4.29 -3.36
CA MET A 170 -15.32 -4.92 -3.99
C MET A 170 -14.09 -4.84 -3.09
N SER A 171 -13.37 -5.95 -2.96
CA SER A 171 -12.04 -5.95 -2.35
C SER A 171 -11.07 -5.06 -3.12
N VAL A 172 -10.06 -4.54 -2.43
CA VAL A 172 -9.00 -3.74 -3.08
C VAL A 172 -8.29 -4.63 -4.09
N PHE A 173 -8.17 -4.15 -5.34
CA PHE A 173 -7.49 -4.92 -6.38
C PHE A 173 -6.03 -5.15 -6.00
N ALA A 174 -5.58 -6.40 -6.08
CA ALA A 174 -4.23 -6.79 -5.71
C ALA A 174 -3.54 -7.52 -6.87
N CYS A 175 -2.27 -7.20 -7.12
CA CYS A 175 -1.40 -7.94 -8.02
C CYS A 175 -0.05 -8.27 -7.37
N ASP A 176 0.67 -9.22 -7.97
CA ASP A 176 2.06 -9.52 -7.62
C ASP A 176 3.06 -8.60 -8.35
N THR A 177 4.35 -8.82 -8.15
CA THR A 177 5.44 -8.05 -8.79
C THR A 177 5.53 -8.21 -10.31
N PHE A 178 4.75 -9.11 -10.92
CA PHE A 178 4.64 -9.28 -12.36
C PHE A 178 3.39 -8.60 -12.95
N GLY A 179 2.54 -8.02 -12.09
CA GLY A 179 1.25 -7.46 -12.48
C GLY A 179 0.14 -8.51 -12.62
N SER A 180 0.40 -9.76 -12.22
CA SER A 180 -0.62 -10.81 -12.23
C SER A 180 -1.58 -10.61 -11.08
N GLN A 181 -2.88 -10.79 -11.31
CA GLN A 181 -3.88 -10.69 -10.25
C GLN A 181 -3.60 -11.74 -9.17
N ILE A 182 -3.69 -11.32 -7.91
CA ILE A 182 -3.65 -12.22 -6.75
C ILE A 182 -4.94 -12.09 -5.95
N GLU A 183 -5.18 -13.07 -5.08
CA GLU A 183 -6.32 -13.02 -4.15
C GLU A 183 -6.21 -11.78 -3.26
N PRO A 184 -7.22 -10.90 -3.22
CA PRO A 184 -7.14 -9.68 -2.45
C PRO A 184 -7.25 -9.99 -0.95
N GLU A 185 -6.14 -9.79 -0.23
CA GLU A 185 -6.07 -9.95 1.22
C GLU A 185 -6.65 -8.73 1.97
N ILE A 186 -6.85 -7.61 1.28
CA ILE A 186 -7.49 -6.40 1.81
C ILE A 186 -8.97 -6.44 1.38
N GLY A 187 -9.86 -6.58 2.37
CA GLY A 187 -11.31 -6.73 2.16
C GLY A 187 -11.99 -5.54 1.47
N PRO A 188 -13.34 -5.57 1.34
CA PRO A 188 -14.09 -4.62 0.51
C PRO A 188 -13.94 -3.16 0.96
N PHE A 189 -14.20 -2.17 0.11
CA PHE A 189 -14.12 -0.74 0.48
C PHE A 189 -15.10 -0.35 1.61
N GLN A 190 -14.73 0.66 2.42
CA GLN A 190 -15.58 1.17 3.52
C GLN A 190 -16.56 2.20 2.99
N VAL A 191 -17.84 2.09 3.36
CA VAL A 191 -18.81 3.17 3.20
C VAL A 191 -18.40 4.31 4.14
N LEU A 192 -18.23 5.52 3.61
CA LEU A 192 -18.33 6.72 4.45
C LEU A 192 -19.82 6.87 4.76
N THR A 193 -20.28 6.36 5.90
CA THR A 193 -21.57 6.83 6.44
C THR A 193 -21.34 8.28 6.83
N ARG A 194 -21.80 9.21 5.98
CA ARG A 194 -21.96 10.60 6.37
C ARG A 194 -23.00 10.61 7.50
N ASN A 195 -22.57 10.93 8.71
CA ASN A 195 -23.48 11.47 9.73
C ASN A 195 -23.67 12.95 9.41
#